data_AF-A0A0H2RM82-F1
#
_entry.id   AF-A0A0H2RM82-F1
#
_cell.length_a   1.000
_cell.length_b   1.000
_cell.length_c   1.000
_cell.angle_alpha   90.00
_cell.angle_beta   90.00
_cell.angle_gamma   90.00
#
_symmetry.space_group_name_H-M   'P 1'
#
loop_
_entity.id
_entity.type
_entity.pdbx_description
1 polymer ?
#
loop_
_entity_poly.entity_id
_entity_poly.type
_entity_poly.pdbx_seq_one_letter_code
_entity_poly.pdbx_strand_id
1 'polypeptide(L)'
;MPRLAATLIQIGNFGSAYFTTATAIHTFNALVLKNHPKIWMSVIIILVGIGASVAVGLAVPLVMQPIHGPFYGDIGLFCAVSAGYTVAQFISTFLPIIVAAFTSSLLYAIIYLCMRGTLEFKQGIRINMSEEVAMNRLFGREEYRRFVGTVVKSMLWYPFSYTILLLPLTIVGLMTISGINFPGGLLAFGIIFASLQGTANVLILNRTLSVLRPAFST
;
A
#
# COMPACT_ATOMS: atom_id res chain seq x y z
N MET A 1 -7.10 -6.87 -27.83
CA MET A 1 -6.33 -7.47 -26.71
C MET A 1 -5.57 -6.47 -25.84
N PRO A 2 -4.89 -5.41 -26.33
CA PRO A 2 -4.05 -4.54 -25.46
C PRO A 2 -4.84 -3.72 -24.42
N ARG A 3 -6.10 -3.37 -24.72
CA ARG A 3 -6.98 -2.61 -23.81
C ARG A 3 -7.28 -3.34 -22.51
N LEU A 4 -7.52 -4.65 -22.56
CA LEU A 4 -7.82 -5.44 -21.36
C LEU A 4 -6.60 -5.54 -20.45
N ALA A 5 -5.42 -5.81 -21.02
CA ALA A 5 -4.17 -5.89 -20.27
C ALA A 5 -3.85 -4.54 -19.58
N ALA A 6 -3.97 -3.43 -20.31
CA ALA A 6 -3.74 -2.10 -19.74
C ALA A 6 -4.73 -1.75 -18.63
N THR A 7 -6.00 -2.14 -18.79
CA THR A 7 -7.04 -1.95 -17.76
C THR A 7 -6.69 -2.72 -16.49
N LEU A 8 -6.28 -3.99 -16.61
CA LEU A 8 -5.90 -4.81 -15.47
C LEU A 8 -4.65 -4.27 -14.74
N ILE A 9 -3.65 -3.82 -15.49
CA ILE A 9 -2.46 -3.16 -14.92
C ILE A 9 -2.86 -1.90 -14.17
N GLN A 10 -3.74 -1.07 -14.74
CA GLN A 10 -4.22 0.16 -14.10
C GLN A 10 -5.00 -0.12 -12.81
N ILE A 11 -5.91 -1.09 -12.83
CA ILE A 11 -6.66 -1.55 -11.64
C ILE A 11 -5.67 -2.06 -10.57
N GLY A 12 -4.69 -2.87 -10.96
CA GLY A 12 -3.69 -3.44 -10.07
C GLY A 12 -2.79 -2.39 -9.43
N ASN A 13 -2.30 -1.42 -10.19
CA ASN A 13 -1.45 -0.33 -9.69
C ASN A 13 -2.21 0.57 -8.73
N PHE A 14 -3.44 0.98 -9.10
CA PHE A 14 -4.27 1.82 -8.25
C PHE A 14 -4.70 1.09 -6.97
N GLY A 15 -5.12 -0.18 -7.09
CA GLY A 15 -5.47 -1.02 -5.95
C GLY A 15 -4.29 -1.20 -5.00
N SER A 16 -3.09 -1.47 -5.52
CA SER A 16 -1.89 -1.61 -4.70
C SER A 16 -1.57 -0.32 -3.95
N ALA A 17 -1.64 0.84 -4.60
CA ALA A 17 -1.43 2.14 -3.97
C ALA A 17 -2.44 2.41 -2.84
N TYR A 18 -3.73 2.15 -3.11
CA TYR A 18 -4.81 2.32 -2.13
C TYR A 18 -4.61 1.40 -0.93
N PHE A 19 -4.43 0.09 -1.15
CA PHE A 19 -4.31 -0.88 -0.07
C PHE A 19 -3.04 -0.70 0.74
N THR A 20 -1.91 -0.32 0.14
CA THR A 20 -0.68 0.02 0.89
C THR A 20 -0.89 1.24 1.81
N THR A 21 -1.65 2.24 1.37
CA THR A 21 -1.96 3.40 2.21
C THR A 21 -2.97 3.04 3.31
N ALA A 22 -4.00 2.27 2.96
CA ALA A 22 -5.03 1.85 3.90
C ALA A 22 -4.46 0.96 5.02
N THR A 23 -3.55 0.04 4.71
CA THR A 23 -2.87 -0.79 5.73
C THR A 23 -1.98 0.05 6.63
N ALA A 24 -1.28 1.04 6.09
CA ALA A 24 -0.49 1.98 6.90
C ALA A 24 -1.36 2.78 7.89
N ILE A 25 -2.47 3.35 7.43
CA ILE A 25 -3.42 4.11 8.27
C ILE A 25 -4.05 3.19 9.33
N HIS A 26 -4.50 2.01 8.93
CA HIS A 26 -5.09 1.03 9.84
C HIS A 26 -4.10 0.65 10.95
N THR A 27 -2.85 0.37 10.57
CA THR A 27 -1.77 0.02 11.50
C THR A 27 -1.45 1.19 12.45
N PHE A 28 -1.39 2.41 11.92
CA PHE A 28 -1.16 3.62 12.70
C PHE A 28 -2.25 3.83 13.75
N ASN A 29 -3.52 3.73 13.36
CA ASN A 29 -4.65 3.89 14.27
C ASN A 29 -4.66 2.81 15.36
N ALA A 30 -4.41 1.56 14.99
CA ALA A 30 -4.39 0.44 15.93
C ALA A 30 -3.25 0.55 16.95
N LEU A 31 -2.06 1.02 16.54
CA LEU A 31 -0.88 1.06 17.40
C LEU A 31 -0.66 2.38 18.12
N VAL A 32 -0.67 3.48 17.38
CA VAL A 32 -0.31 4.80 17.89
C VAL A 32 -1.49 5.39 18.65
N LEU A 33 -2.67 5.38 18.03
CA LEU A 33 -3.90 5.88 18.66
C LEU A 33 -4.54 4.86 19.62
N LYS A 34 -4.07 3.60 19.61
CA LYS A 34 -4.66 2.47 20.38
C LYS A 34 -6.16 2.32 20.13
N ASN A 35 -6.62 2.78 18.97
CA ASN A 35 -8.01 2.70 18.58
C ASN A 35 -8.17 1.49 17.66
N HIS A 36 -8.84 0.45 18.15
CA HIS A 36 -9.08 -0.75 17.35
C HIS A 36 -10.22 -0.48 16.38
N PRO A 37 -9.94 -0.37 15.07
CA PRO A 37 -11.00 -0.15 14.10
C PRO A 37 -11.96 -1.34 14.11
N LYS A 38 -13.26 -1.05 14.14
CA LYS A 38 -14.31 -2.07 14.06
C LYS A 38 -14.20 -2.83 12.74
N ILE A 39 -14.45 -4.13 12.76
CA ILE A 39 -14.34 -5.00 11.57
C ILE A 39 -15.19 -4.51 10.39
N TRP A 40 -16.36 -3.91 10.68
CA TRP A 40 -17.25 -3.36 9.66
C TRP A 40 -16.61 -2.19 8.90
N MET A 41 -15.79 -1.36 9.56
CA MET A 41 -15.04 -0.30 8.89
C MET A 41 -13.98 -0.87 7.94
N SER A 42 -13.29 -1.95 8.33
CA SER A 42 -12.32 -2.63 7.47
C SER A 42 -13.00 -3.19 6.21
N VAL A 43 -14.19 -3.79 6.35
CA VAL A 43 -14.97 -4.30 5.21
C VAL A 43 -15.35 -3.18 4.25
N ILE A 44 -15.83 -2.04 4.76
CA ILE A 44 -16.15 -0.88 3.91
C ILE A 44 -14.92 -0.38 3.17
N ILE A 45 -13.78 -0.23 3.86
CA ILE A 45 -12.52 0.25 3.24
C ILE A 45 -12.09 -0.68 2.10
N ILE A 46 -12.26 -1.99 2.26
CA ILE A 46 -11.95 -2.98 1.22
C ILE A 46 -12.90 -2.83 0.03
N LEU A 47 -14.21 -2.76 0.27
CA LEU A 47 -15.20 -2.62 -0.80
C LEU A 47 -15.02 -1.31 -1.59
N VAL A 48 -14.76 -0.21 -0.88
CA VAL A 48 -14.45 1.09 -1.50
C VAL A 48 -13.16 1.01 -2.32
N GLY A 49 -12.13 0.32 -1.80
CA GLY A 49 -10.87 0.14 -2.52
C GLY A 49 -11.05 -0.61 -3.84
N ILE A 50 -11.73 -1.76 -3.81
CA ILE A 50 -12.01 -2.56 -5.01
C ILE A 50 -12.87 -1.74 -5.99
N GLY A 51 -13.92 -1.09 -5.50
CA GLY A 51 -14.80 -0.26 -6.32
C GLY A 51 -14.05 0.89 -6.99
N ALA A 52 -13.20 1.60 -6.24
CA ALA A 52 -12.38 2.69 -6.77
C ALA A 52 -11.35 2.21 -7.80
N SER A 53 -10.68 1.08 -7.56
CA SER A 53 -9.74 0.50 -8.54
C SER A 53 -10.41 0.16 -9.86
N VAL A 54 -11.58 -0.50 -9.81
CA VAL A 54 -12.36 -0.85 -11.00
C VAL A 54 -12.88 0.40 -11.70
N ALA A 55 -13.38 1.38 -10.94
CA ALA A 55 -13.87 2.65 -11.48
C ALA A 55 -12.76 3.42 -12.21
N VAL A 56 -11.55 3.51 -11.64
CA VAL A 56 -10.41 4.19 -12.30
C VAL A 56 -9.96 3.44 -13.55
N GLY A 57 -9.97 2.11 -13.55
CA GLY A 57 -9.61 1.32 -14.73
C GLY A 57 -10.61 1.45 -15.89
N LEU A 58 -11.91 1.58 -15.60
CA LEU A 58 -12.97 1.59 -16.61
C LEU A 58 -13.49 2.98 -16.98
N ALA A 59 -13.63 3.89 -16.01
CA ALA A 59 -14.25 5.19 -16.23
C ALA A 59 -13.32 6.18 -16.94
N VAL A 60 -12.02 6.15 -16.64
CA VAL A 60 -11.04 7.05 -17.26
C VAL A 60 -11.02 6.95 -18.80
N PRO A 61 -10.96 5.75 -19.42
CA PRO A 61 -11.02 5.65 -20.89
C PRO A 61 -12.39 5.97 -21.49
N LEU A 62 -13.48 5.96 -20.71
CA LEU A 62 -14.83 6.29 -21.18
C LEU A 62 -15.11 7.80 -21.17
N VAL A 63 -14.54 8.52 -20.19
CA VAL A 63 -14.73 9.97 -20.02
C VAL A 63 -13.76 10.78 -20.90
N MET A 64 -12.58 10.23 -21.19
CA MET A 64 -11.59 10.92 -22.01
C MET A 64 -11.90 10.78 -23.51
N GLN A 65 -12.16 11.91 -24.17
CA GLN A 65 -12.40 11.93 -25.61
C GLN A 65 -11.15 11.46 -26.38
N PRO A 66 -11.31 10.65 -27.44
CA PRO A 66 -10.20 10.13 -28.23
C PRO A 66 -9.65 11.22 -29.16
N ILE A 67 -9.02 12.25 -28.60
CA ILE A 67 -8.41 13.36 -29.35
C ILE A 67 -7.09 12.92 -30.01
N HIS A 68 -6.29 12.09 -29.31
CA HIS A 68 -4.96 11.63 -29.77
C HIS A 68 -4.92 10.12 -30.10
N GLY A 69 -6.08 9.52 -30.42
CA GLY A 69 -6.21 8.08 -30.64
C GLY A 69 -6.61 7.29 -29.38
N PRO A 70 -6.40 5.96 -29.36
CA PRO A 70 -6.86 5.11 -28.26
C PRO A 70 -6.19 5.47 -26.93
N PHE A 71 -6.98 5.60 -25.86
CA PHE A 71 -6.50 5.96 -24.52
C PHE A 71 -5.47 4.96 -23.97
N TYR A 72 -5.67 3.66 -24.23
CA TYR A 72 -4.69 2.62 -23.94
C TYR A 72 -3.90 2.28 -25.20
N GLY A 73 -2.58 2.39 -25.08
CA GLY A 73 -1.62 2.15 -26.15
C GLY A 73 -0.49 1.23 -25.70
N ASP A 74 0.29 0.80 -26.68
CA ASP A 74 1.54 0.10 -26.45
C ASP A 74 2.65 1.14 -26.23
N ILE A 75 3.40 0.99 -25.14
CA ILE A 75 4.56 1.84 -24.82
C ILE A 75 5.88 1.05 -24.89
N GLY A 76 5.88 -0.04 -25.67
CA GLY A 76 7.05 -0.83 -26.03
C GLY A 76 6.99 -2.25 -25.46
N LEU A 77 7.20 -2.37 -24.14
CA LEU A 77 7.28 -3.68 -23.47
C LEU A 77 5.99 -4.04 -22.69
N PHE A 78 5.05 -3.11 -22.57
CA PHE A 78 3.78 -3.32 -21.88
C PHE A 78 2.70 -2.35 -22.36
N CYS A 79 1.46 -2.67 -22.03
CA CYS A 79 0.31 -1.82 -22.35
C CYS A 79 0.02 -0.85 -21.19
N ALA A 80 -0.10 0.43 -21.49
CA ALA A 80 -0.41 1.46 -20.51
C ALA A 80 -1.25 2.57 -21.14
N VAL A 81 -1.49 3.65 -20.37
CA VAL A 81 -2.05 4.88 -20.91
C VAL A 81 -1.13 5.39 -22.02
N SER A 82 -1.72 5.75 -23.15
CA SER A 82 -1.01 6.19 -24.35
C SER A 82 -0.18 7.45 -24.08
N ALA A 83 1.01 7.52 -24.69
CA ALA A 83 1.93 8.66 -24.57
C ALA A 83 1.32 9.99 -25.05
N GLY A 84 0.24 9.95 -25.84
CA GLY A 84 -0.53 11.14 -26.23
C GLY A 84 -1.29 11.82 -25.07
N TYR A 85 -1.43 11.16 -23.92
CA TYR A 85 -2.13 11.69 -22.74
C TYR A 85 -1.23 11.72 -21.51
N THR A 86 -0.09 12.40 -21.59
CA THR A 86 0.91 12.51 -20.52
C THR A 86 0.33 12.98 -19.18
N VAL A 87 -0.56 13.98 -19.20
CA VAL A 87 -1.21 14.50 -17.99
C VAL A 87 -2.13 13.47 -17.36
N ALA A 88 -2.95 12.78 -18.16
CA ALA A 88 -3.84 11.74 -17.66
C ALA A 88 -3.02 10.58 -17.07
N GLN A 89 -1.96 10.16 -17.77
CA GLN A 89 -1.05 9.11 -17.31
C GLN A 89 -0.38 9.47 -15.98
N PHE A 90 0.08 10.72 -15.81
CA PHE A 90 0.64 11.19 -14.54
C PHE A 90 -0.38 11.12 -13.41
N ILE A 91 -1.56 11.71 -13.60
CA ILE A 91 -2.59 11.83 -12.56
C ILE A 91 -3.19 10.46 -12.21
N SER A 92 -3.45 9.60 -13.19
CA SER A 92 -4.13 8.32 -12.95
C SER A 92 -3.20 7.22 -12.46
N THR A 93 -1.93 7.24 -12.88
CA THR A 93 -1.03 6.10 -12.70
C THR A 93 0.11 6.44 -11.74
N PHE A 94 0.85 7.51 -11.97
CA PHE A 94 2.06 7.81 -11.20
C PHE A 94 1.77 8.55 -9.89
N LEU A 95 0.84 9.51 -9.90
CA LEU A 95 0.50 10.30 -8.71
C LEU A 95 0.00 9.41 -7.54
N PRO A 96 -0.92 8.44 -7.73
CA PRO A 96 -1.36 7.57 -6.64
C PRO A 96 -0.21 6.73 -6.06
N ILE A 97 0.71 6.26 -6.91
CA ILE A 97 1.87 5.48 -6.48
C ILE A 97 2.80 6.33 -5.60
N ILE A 98 3.13 7.55 -6.04
CA ILE A 98 4.01 8.47 -5.31
C ILE A 98 3.38 8.87 -3.97
N VAL A 99 2.10 9.25 -3.98
CA VAL A 99 1.37 9.64 -2.76
C VAL A 99 1.29 8.46 -1.78
N ALA A 100 1.00 7.25 -2.27
CA ALA A 100 0.95 6.06 -1.43
C ALA A 100 2.33 5.71 -0.86
N ALA A 101 3.39 5.76 -1.66
CA ALA A 101 4.75 5.50 -1.20
C ALA A 101 5.18 6.51 -0.12
N PHE A 102 4.93 7.80 -0.33
CA PHE A 102 5.25 8.85 0.63
C PHE A 102 4.45 8.72 1.92
N THR A 103 3.12 8.59 1.81
CA THR A 103 2.22 8.52 2.98
C THR A 103 2.49 7.27 3.81
N SER A 104 2.64 6.11 3.17
CA SER A 104 2.93 4.87 3.87
C SER A 104 4.31 4.92 4.53
N SER A 105 5.36 5.38 3.84
CA SER A 105 6.70 5.53 4.42
C SER A 105 6.71 6.45 5.64
N LEU A 106 6.00 7.59 5.58
CA LEU A 106 5.88 8.53 6.69
C LEU A 106 5.18 7.91 7.89
N LEU A 107 4.01 7.29 7.68
CA LEU A 107 3.24 6.66 8.76
C LEU A 107 4.04 5.53 9.43
N TYR A 108 4.72 4.71 8.64
CA TYR A 108 5.52 3.61 9.18
C TYR A 108 6.81 4.09 9.86
N ALA A 109 7.41 5.19 9.42
CA ALA A 109 8.49 5.84 10.16
C ALA A 109 8.02 6.31 11.54
N ILE A 110 6.83 6.91 11.63
CA ILE A 110 6.23 7.32 12.91
C ILE A 110 5.94 6.09 13.80
N ILE A 111 5.36 5.02 13.24
CA ILE A 111 5.11 3.76 13.95
C ILE A 111 6.41 3.19 14.52
N TYR A 112 7.48 3.19 13.73
CA TYR A 112 8.80 2.71 14.15
C TYR A 112 9.35 3.55 15.32
N LEU A 113 9.24 4.88 15.27
CA LEU A 113 9.66 5.76 16.36
C LEU A 113 8.83 5.56 17.65
N CYS A 114 7.52 5.36 17.52
CA CYS A 114 6.64 5.04 18.66
C CYS A 114 7.02 3.70 19.30
N MET A 115 7.30 2.68 18.48
CA MET A 115 7.71 1.35 18.93
C MET A 115 9.08 1.32 19.59
N ARG A 116 9.98 2.23 19.20
CA ARG A 116 11.29 2.41 19.85
C ARG A 116 11.18 3.04 21.24
N GLY A 117 9.98 3.47 21.65
CA GLY A 117 9.73 4.11 22.94
C GLY A 117 10.11 5.59 22.97
N THR A 118 10.37 6.20 21.81
CA THR A 118 10.76 7.61 21.71
C THR A 118 9.56 8.57 21.75
N LEU A 119 8.34 8.08 21.54
CA LEU A 119 7.10 8.87 21.52
C LEU A 119 6.01 8.19 22.37
N GLU A 120 5.71 8.73 23.55
CA GLU A 120 4.54 8.35 24.34
C GLU A 120 3.42 9.39 24.17
N PHE A 121 2.44 9.11 23.30
CA PHE A 121 1.15 9.81 23.33
C PHE A 121 0.32 9.24 24.51
N LYS A 122 0.59 9.70 25.74
CA LYS A 122 -0.19 9.35 26.93
C LYS A 122 -1.31 10.38 27.16
N GLN A 123 -2.56 9.94 27.03
CA GLN A 123 -3.71 10.60 27.66
C GLN A 123 -4.29 9.71 28.76
N GLY A 124 -4.24 10.22 30.00
CA GLY A 124 -5.20 9.92 31.07
C GLY A 124 -4.95 8.68 31.93
N ILE A 125 -4.48 8.90 33.16
CA ILE A 125 -4.52 7.92 34.25
C ILE A 125 -5.95 7.90 34.80
N ARG A 126 -6.63 6.74 34.73
CA ARG A 126 -7.79 6.43 35.58
C ARG A 126 -7.54 5.09 36.25
N ILE A 127 -7.32 5.14 37.56
CA ILE A 127 -7.09 3.98 38.42
C ILE A 127 -8.47 3.60 38.98
N ASN A 128 -8.96 2.41 38.63
CA ASN A 128 -10.07 1.78 39.34
C ASN A 128 -9.60 0.39 39.76
N MET A 129 -9.63 0.16 41.07
CA MET A 129 -8.76 -0.76 41.80
C MET A 129 -9.54 -2.00 42.22
N SER A 130 -9.42 -3.07 41.42
CA SER A 130 -9.65 -4.45 41.86
C SER A 130 -8.41 -5.25 41.44
N GLU A 131 -7.46 -5.42 42.36
CA GLU A 131 -6.07 -5.85 42.09
C GLU A 131 -5.94 -7.20 41.36
N GLU A 132 -6.84 -8.15 41.60
CA GLU A 132 -6.73 -9.51 41.03
C GLU A 132 -7.16 -9.57 39.55
N VAL A 133 -8.18 -8.79 39.16
CA VAL A 133 -8.62 -8.65 37.76
C VAL A 133 -7.72 -7.67 36.99
N ALA A 134 -7.16 -6.67 37.68
CA ALA A 134 -6.26 -5.70 37.08
C ALA A 134 -4.91 -6.32 36.67
N MET A 135 -4.35 -7.20 37.52
CA MET A 135 -3.07 -7.89 37.25
C MET A 135 -3.17 -8.80 36.02
N ASN A 136 -4.21 -9.65 35.94
CA ASN A 136 -4.45 -10.51 34.77
C ASN A 136 -4.75 -9.71 33.49
N ARG A 137 -5.47 -8.57 33.60
CA ARG A 137 -5.70 -7.67 32.46
C ARG A 137 -4.44 -6.93 32.02
N LEU A 138 -3.52 -6.61 32.93
CA LEU A 138 -2.24 -5.97 32.63
C LEU A 138 -1.28 -6.96 31.96
N PHE A 139 -1.12 -8.16 32.51
CA PHE A 139 -0.31 -9.23 31.91
C PHE A 139 -0.83 -9.61 30.51
N GLY A 140 -2.13 -9.86 30.37
CA GLY A 140 -2.74 -10.16 29.06
C GLY A 140 -2.65 -9.00 28.06
N ARG A 141 -2.76 -7.75 28.52
CA ARG A 141 -2.62 -6.57 27.65
C ARG A 141 -1.17 -6.31 27.26
N GLU A 142 -0.20 -6.60 28.12
CA GLU A 142 1.23 -6.45 27.80
C GLU A 142 1.71 -7.53 26.84
N GLU A 143 1.30 -8.78 27.04
CA GLU A 143 1.56 -9.89 26.12
C GLU A 143 0.90 -9.65 24.76
N TYR A 144 -0.38 -9.25 24.74
CA TYR A 144 -1.08 -8.82 23.53
C TYR A 144 -0.36 -7.66 22.84
N ARG A 145 0.13 -6.65 23.58
CA ARG A 145 0.86 -5.51 23.01
C ARG A 145 2.22 -5.92 22.41
N ARG A 146 2.94 -6.85 23.06
CA ARG A 146 4.20 -7.41 22.53
C ARG A 146 3.96 -8.24 21.27
N PHE A 147 2.89 -9.05 21.27
CA PHE A 147 2.46 -9.82 20.12
C PHE A 147 2.08 -8.92 18.94
N VAL A 148 1.17 -7.95 19.14
CA VAL A 148 0.76 -6.98 18.11
C VAL A 148 1.95 -6.17 17.60
N GLY A 149 2.88 -5.75 18.49
CA GLY A 149 4.10 -5.07 18.08
C GLY A 149 5.01 -5.92 17.19
N THR A 150 5.11 -7.23 17.47
CA THR A 150 5.90 -8.17 16.65
C THR A 150 5.26 -8.38 15.28
N VAL A 151 3.93 -8.52 15.25
CA VAL A 151 3.15 -8.64 14.00
C VAL A 151 3.34 -7.38 13.16
N VAL A 152 3.23 -6.18 13.73
CA VAL A 152 3.37 -4.94 12.97
C VAL A 152 4.81 -4.72 12.49
N LYS A 153 5.83 -5.12 13.26
CA LYS A 153 7.22 -5.13 12.77
C LYS A 153 7.36 -5.96 11.51
N SER A 154 6.65 -7.09 11.41
CA SER A 154 6.63 -7.88 10.19
C SER A 154 5.91 -7.17 9.03
N MET A 155 4.91 -6.32 9.33
CA MET A 155 4.17 -5.54 8.35
C MET A 155 4.94 -4.30 7.83
N LEU A 156 6.00 -3.85 8.51
CA LEU A 156 6.87 -2.74 8.04
C LEU A 156 7.54 -3.04 6.69
N TRP A 157 7.64 -4.32 6.30
CA TRP A 157 8.23 -4.72 5.03
C TRP A 157 7.36 -4.38 3.81
N TYR A 158 6.03 -4.26 3.98
CA TYR A 158 5.11 -3.92 2.88
C TYR A 158 5.42 -2.58 2.21
N PRO A 159 5.45 -1.43 2.92
CA PRO A 159 5.75 -0.13 2.31
C PRO A 159 7.17 -0.05 1.75
N PHE A 160 8.13 -0.72 2.38
CA PHE A 160 9.53 -0.74 1.95
C PHE A 160 9.68 -1.49 0.63
N SER A 161 9.10 -2.69 0.55
CA SER A 161 9.04 -3.47 -0.69
C SER A 161 8.32 -2.70 -1.79
N TYR A 162 7.15 -2.11 -1.48
CA TYR A 162 6.39 -1.31 -2.43
C TYR A 162 7.20 -0.16 -3.01
N THR A 163 7.87 0.62 -2.15
CA THR A 163 8.65 1.78 -2.58
C THR A 163 9.85 1.34 -3.42
N ILE A 164 10.63 0.35 -2.98
CA ILE A 164 11.85 -0.08 -3.70
C ILE A 164 11.52 -0.74 -5.03
N LEU A 165 10.48 -1.58 -5.08
CA LEU A 165 10.16 -2.35 -6.28
C LEU A 165 9.41 -1.51 -7.33
N LEU A 166 8.63 -0.49 -6.93
CA LEU A 166 7.99 0.41 -7.91
C LEU A 166 8.88 1.59 -8.31
N LEU A 167 9.88 1.97 -7.51
CA LEU A 167 10.71 3.15 -7.79
C LEU A 167 11.31 3.14 -9.20
N PRO A 168 11.95 2.06 -9.69
CA PRO A 168 12.55 2.05 -11.03
C PRO A 168 11.50 2.27 -12.13
N LEU A 169 10.33 1.65 -12.00
CA LEU A 169 9.22 1.83 -12.95
C LEU A 169 8.71 3.28 -12.94
N THR A 170 8.57 3.90 -11.77
CA THR A 170 8.12 5.29 -11.67
C THR A 170 9.13 6.27 -12.27
N ILE A 171 10.44 6.05 -12.07
CA ILE A 171 11.49 6.89 -12.65
C ILE A 171 11.43 6.83 -14.17
N VAL A 172 11.39 5.62 -14.75
CA VAL A 172 11.31 5.45 -16.20
C VAL A 172 10.01 6.05 -16.75
N GLY A 173 8.89 5.87 -16.06
CA GLY A 173 7.62 6.47 -16.44
C GLY A 173 7.64 8.00 -16.47
N LEU A 174 8.28 8.63 -15.49
CA LEU A 174 8.47 10.09 -15.46
C LEU A 174 9.44 10.57 -16.54
N MET A 175 10.49 9.80 -16.86
CA MET A 175 11.38 10.09 -17.99
C MET A 175 10.62 10.07 -19.31
N THR A 176 9.74 9.09 -19.52
CA THR A 176 8.86 9.00 -20.70
C THR A 176 7.97 10.23 -20.83
N ILE A 177 7.32 10.65 -19.73
CA ILE A 177 6.46 11.84 -19.72
C ILE A 177 7.28 13.12 -20.00
N SER A 178 8.53 13.16 -19.56
CA SER A 178 9.44 14.29 -19.77
C SER A 178 10.06 14.34 -21.17
N GLY A 179 9.78 13.34 -22.02
CA GLY A 179 10.35 13.23 -23.36
C GLY A 179 11.86 12.88 -23.38
N ILE A 180 12.40 12.38 -22.27
CA ILE A 180 13.81 11.97 -22.19
C ILE A 180 13.96 10.59 -22.83
N ASN A 181 14.88 10.47 -23.77
CA ASN A 181 15.23 9.18 -24.37
C ASN A 181 16.04 8.34 -23.38
N PHE A 182 15.63 7.10 -23.16
CA PHE A 182 16.33 6.14 -22.31
C PHE A 182 16.49 4.80 -23.04
N PRO A 183 17.51 3.99 -22.68
CA PRO A 183 17.68 2.67 -23.27
C PRO A 183 16.53 1.74 -22.87
N GLY A 184 16.06 0.92 -23.80
CA GLY A 184 14.97 -0.05 -23.53
C GLY A 184 15.27 -1.03 -22.39
N GLY A 185 16.56 -1.28 -22.09
CA GLY A 185 16.97 -2.07 -20.93
C GLY A 185 16.54 -1.47 -19.58
N LEU A 186 16.47 -0.14 -19.47
CA LEU A 186 16.01 0.53 -18.25
C LEU A 186 14.50 0.31 -18.04
N LEU A 187 13.73 0.29 -19.13
CA LEU A 187 12.30 -0.05 -19.11
C LEU A 187 12.09 -1.50 -18.68
N ALA A 188 12.84 -2.44 -19.25
CA ALA A 188 12.79 -3.85 -18.88
C ALA A 188 13.12 -4.06 -17.40
N PHE A 189 14.16 -3.38 -16.89
CA PHE A 189 14.53 -3.41 -15.48
C PHE A 189 13.38 -2.93 -14.57
N GLY A 190 12.74 -1.81 -14.93
CA GLY A 190 11.58 -1.30 -14.19
C GLY A 190 10.41 -2.28 -14.15
N ILE A 191 10.11 -2.93 -15.26
CA ILE A 191 9.00 -3.91 -15.36
C ILE A 191 9.30 -5.15 -14.54
N ILE A 192 10.54 -5.66 -14.56
CA ILE A 192 10.95 -6.81 -13.76
C ILE A 192 10.71 -6.52 -12.28
N PHE A 193 11.22 -5.39 -11.78
CA PHE A 193 11.06 -4.98 -10.38
C PHE A 193 9.59 -4.81 -9.99
N ALA A 194 8.80 -4.16 -10.84
CA ALA A 194 7.36 -4.01 -10.61
C ALA A 194 6.63 -5.37 -10.59
N SER A 195 7.07 -6.33 -11.41
CA SER A 195 6.50 -7.68 -11.45
C SER A 195 6.87 -8.49 -10.18
N LEU A 196 8.05 -8.25 -9.61
CA LEU A 196 8.48 -8.86 -8.35
C LEU A 196 7.64 -8.42 -7.15
N GLN A 197 6.92 -7.30 -7.24
CA GLN A 197 6.09 -6.77 -6.15
C GLN A 197 5.03 -7.77 -5.68
N GLY A 198 4.42 -8.52 -6.59
CA GLY A 198 3.45 -9.56 -6.25
C GLY A 198 4.09 -10.67 -5.40
N THR A 199 5.24 -11.18 -5.83
CA THR A 199 6.00 -12.20 -5.11
C THR A 199 6.45 -11.71 -3.73
N ALA A 200 6.94 -10.47 -3.65
CA ALA A 200 7.36 -9.87 -2.39
C ALA A 200 6.19 -9.76 -1.39
N ASN A 201 5.01 -9.32 -1.84
CA ASN A 201 3.82 -9.25 -1.00
C ASN A 201 3.41 -10.61 -0.43
N VAL A 202 3.48 -11.69 -1.23
CA VAL A 202 3.17 -13.06 -0.79
C VAL A 202 4.19 -13.55 0.24
N LEU A 203 5.49 -13.28 0.01
CA LEU A 203 6.54 -13.66 0.95
C LEU A 203 6.38 -12.94 2.29
N ILE A 204 6.06 -11.65 2.27
CA ILE A 204 5.79 -10.88 3.50
C ILE A 204 4.54 -11.44 4.20
N LEU A 205 3.48 -11.72 3.45
CA LEU A 205 2.25 -12.30 4.02
C LEU A 205 2.52 -13.64 4.71
N ASN A 206 3.26 -14.53 4.07
CA ASN A 206 3.61 -15.82 4.65
C ASN A 206 4.42 -15.67 5.94
N ARG A 207 5.35 -14.71 5.98
CA ARG A 207 6.09 -14.39 7.21
C ARG A 207 5.15 -13.84 8.29
N THR A 208 4.27 -12.89 7.96
CA THR A 208 3.29 -12.36 8.92
C THR A 208 2.35 -13.46 9.44
N LEU A 209 1.85 -14.36 8.59
CA LEU A 209 1.02 -15.49 8.99
C LEU A 209 1.75 -16.49 9.89
N SER A 210 3.03 -16.77 9.60
CA SER A 210 3.85 -17.65 10.46
C SER A 210 4.04 -17.06 11.86
N VAL A 211 4.18 -15.74 11.99
CA VAL A 211 4.27 -15.03 13.27
C VAL A 211 2.92 -15.04 14.00
N LEU A 212 1.80 -15.07 13.28
CA LEU A 212 0.46 -15.12 13.85
C LEU A 212 0.00 -16.51 14.30
N ARG A 213 0.57 -17.60 13.75
CA ARG A 213 0.18 -18.99 14.06
C ARG A 213 0.01 -19.31 15.56
N PRO A 214 0.91 -18.88 16.48
CA PRO A 214 0.78 -19.19 17.90
C PRO A 214 -0.48 -18.62 18.57
N ALA A 215 -1.11 -17.60 18.00
CA ALA A 215 -2.33 -17.00 18.55
C ALA A 215 -3.61 -17.76 18.18
N PHE A 216 -3.56 -18.67 17.20
CA PHE A 216 -4.72 -19.45 16.74
C PHE A 216 -4.72 -20.90 17.25
N SER A 217 -3.65 -21.32 17.95
CA SER A 217 -3.54 -22.68 18.52
C SER A 217 -4.03 -22.78 19.97
N THR A 218 -4.87 -21.83 20.41
CA THR A 218 -5.52 -21.80 21.73
C THR A 218 -7.03 -21.75 21.52
#